data_AF-A0AAW3JVH1-F1
#
_entry.id   AF-A0AAW3JVH1-F1
#
_cell.length_a   1.000
_cell.length_b   1.000
_cell.length_c   1.000
_cell.angle_alpha   90.00
_cell.angle_beta   90.00
_cell.angle_gamma   90.00
#
_symmetry.space_group_name_H-M   'P 1'
#
loop_
_entity.id
_entity.type
_entity.pdbx_description
1 polymer ?
#
loop_
_entity_poly.entity_id
_entity_poly.type
_entity_poly.pdbx_seq_one_letter_code
_entity_poly.pdbx_strand_id
1 'polypeptide(L)' 'MAGKEREMENEEMNLAELLKDTAEENQTRKILAILEESKDLQEAKEKVKALLKK' A
#
# COMPACT_ATOMS: atom_id res chain seq x y z
N MET A 1 -0.31 15.96 32.39
CA MET A 1 0.66 15.35 31.47
C MET A 1 0.00 14.23 30.66
N ALA A 2 -0.76 13.32 31.27
CA ALA A 2 -1.51 12.23 30.63
C ALA A 2 -2.61 12.57 29.58
N GLY A 3 -2.86 13.85 29.28
CA GLY A 3 -3.80 14.27 28.23
C GLY A 3 -3.11 14.44 26.87
N LYS A 4 -1.95 15.10 26.89
CA LYS A 4 -1.12 15.33 25.70
C LYS A 4 -0.51 14.05 25.15
N GLU A 5 -0.16 13.10 26.02
CA GLU A 5 0.33 11.78 25.61
C GLU A 5 -0.73 11.00 24.81
N ARG A 6 -1.98 11.01 25.29
CA ARG A 6 -3.12 10.39 24.57
C ARG A 6 -3.46 11.08 23.26
N GLU A 7 -3.33 12.41 23.20
CA GLU A 7 -3.50 13.16 21.95
C GLU A 7 -2.42 12.76 20.93
N MET A 8 -1.15 12.68 21.34
CA MET A 8 -0.06 12.22 20.47
C MET A 8 -0.25 10.77 20.00
N GLU A 9 -0.64 9.84 20.89
CA GLU A 9 -0.93 8.45 20.51
C GLU A 9 -2.05 8.36 19.46
N ASN A 10 -3.11 9.18 19.59
CA ASN A 10 -4.18 9.23 18.60
C ASN A 10 -3.70 9.81 17.25
N GLU A 11 -2.89 10.86 17.27
CA GLU A 11 -2.31 11.43 16.05
C GLU A 11 -1.40 10.43 15.32
N GLU A 12 -0.59 9.67 16.06
CA GLU A 12 0.25 8.61 15.52
C GLU A 12 -0.58 7.47 14.91
N MET A 13 -1.65 7.03 15.57
CA MET A 13 -2.57 6.03 15.02
C MET A 13 -3.25 6.52 13.73
N ASN A 14 -3.76 7.76 13.73
CA ASN A 14 -4.38 8.36 12.54
C ASN A 14 -3.39 8.45 11.37
N LEU A 15 -2.13 8.82 11.65
CA LEU A 15 -1.08 8.86 10.65
C LEU A 15 -0.76 7.45 10.13
N ALA A 16 -0.67 6.44 11.01
CA ALA A 16 -0.42 5.06 10.61
C ALA A 16 -1.53 4.50 9.72
N GLU A 17 -2.79 4.81 10.02
CA GLU A 17 -3.94 4.44 9.19
C GLU A 17 -3.84 5.11 7.80
N LEU A 18 -3.59 6.43 7.75
CA LEU A 18 -3.45 7.14 6.48
C LEU A 18 -2.28 6.59 5.63
N LEU A 19 -1.16 6.25 6.27
CA LEU A 19 0.00 5.67 5.59
C LEU A 19 -0.34 4.27 5.05
N LYS A 20 -1.08 3.46 5.81
CA LYS A 20 -1.55 2.15 5.37
C LYS A 20 -2.46 2.27 4.16
N ASP A 21 -3.48 3.13 4.22
CA ASP A 21 -4.42 3.35 3.12
C ASP A 21 -3.70 3.84 1.85
N THR A 22 -2.78 4.80 2.01
CA THR A 22 -1.97 5.31 0.91
C THR A 22 -1.07 4.21 0.31
N ALA A 23 -0.51 3.33 1.14
CA ALA A 23 0.32 2.22 0.68
C ALA A 23 -0.50 1.17 -0.09
N GLU A 24 -1.71 0.84 0.38
CA GLU A 24 -2.64 -0.08 -0.28
C GLU A 24 -3.13 0.48 -1.63
N GLU A 25 -3.45 1.77 -1.69
CA GLU A 25 -3.84 2.43 -2.93
C GLU A 25 -2.69 2.45 -3.95
N ASN A 26 -1.46 2.74 -3.50
CA ASN A 26 -0.27 2.73 -4.34
C ASN A 26 0.10 1.33 -4.85
N GLN A 27 -0.09 0.28 -4.04
CA GLN A 27 0.03 -1.10 -4.50
C GLN A 27 -0.99 -1.41 -5.61
N THR A 28 -2.24 -0.99 -5.43
CA THR A 28 -3.31 -1.19 -6.42
C THR A 28 -3.00 -0.49 -7.75
N ARG A 29 -2.50 0.75 -7.72
CA ARG A 29 -2.03 1.48 -8.92
C ARG A 29 -0.92 0.73 -9.66
N LYS A 30 0.05 0.18 -8.93
CA LYS A 30 1.16 -0.59 -9.53
C LYS A 30 0.66 -1.87 -10.18
N ILE A 31 -0.30 -2.56 -9.56
CA ILE A 31 -0.91 -3.75 -10.16
C ILE A 31 -1.60 -3.38 -11.47
N LEU A 32 -2.40 -2.30 -11.49
CA LEU A 32 -3.06 -1.85 -12.71
C LEU A 32 -2.06 -1.54 -13.83
N ALA A 33 -0.98 -0.81 -13.54
CA ALA A 33 0.07 -0.53 -14.51
C ALA A 33 0.72 -1.83 -15.05
N ILE A 34 0.97 -2.81 -14.18
CA ILE A 34 1.48 -4.12 -14.61
C ILE A 34 0.50 -4.81 -15.57
N LEU A 35 -0.80 -4.74 -15.31
CA LEU A 35 -1.82 -5.32 -16.19
C LEU A 35 -1.83 -4.63 -17.56
N GLU A 36 -1.76 -3.30 -17.59
CA GLU A 36 -1.75 -2.49 -18.81
C GLU A 36 -0.49 -2.72 -19.67
N GLU A 37 0.67 -2.92 -19.03
CA GLU A 37 1.96 -3.13 -19.70
C GLU A 37 2.25 -4.60 -20.08
N SER A 38 1.40 -5.55 -19.68
CA SER A 38 1.63 -6.97 -19.95
C SER A 38 0.96 -7.40 -21.25
N LYS A 39 1.67 -8.23 -22.03
CA LYS A 39 1.17 -8.71 -23.34
C LYS A 39 0.05 -9.72 -23.18
N ASP A 40 0.10 -10.49 -22.10
CA ASP A 40 -0.89 -11.52 -21.77
C ASP A 40 -1.05 -11.70 -20.27
N LEU A 41 -2.07 -12.50 -19.91
CA LEU A 41 -2.42 -12.78 -18.52
C LEU A 41 -1.31 -13.55 -17.77
N GLN A 42 -0.49 -14.34 -18.46
CA GLN A 42 0.58 -15.10 -17.82
C GLN A 42 1.72 -14.17 -17.40
N GLU A 43 2.17 -13.30 -18.30
CA GLU A 43 3.18 -12.28 -18.03
C GLU A 43 2.74 -11.36 -16.86
N ALA A 44 1.48 -10.93 -16.88
CA ALA A 44 0.90 -10.11 -15.82
C ALA A 44 0.97 -10.81 -14.45
N LYS A 45 0.59 -12.09 -14.39
CA LYS A 45 0.65 -12.89 -13.16
C LYS A 45 2.08 -13.08 -12.65
N GLU A 46 3.05 -13.27 -13.54
CA GLU A 46 4.47 -13.40 -13.17
C GLU A 46 5.02 -12.09 -12.59
N LYS A 47 4.73 -10.95 -13.21
CA LYS A 47 5.12 -9.61 -12.72
C LYS A 47 4.49 -9.29 -11.37
N VAL A 48 3.19 -9.57 -11.18
CA VAL A 48 2.53 -9.37 -9.87
C VAL A 48 3.12 -10.28 -8.80
N LYS A 49 3.40 -11.56 -9.11
CA LYS A 49 4.07 -12.47 -8.16
C LYS A 49 5.47 -12.00 -7.77
N ALA A 50 6.21 -11.38 -8.70
CA ALA A 50 7.51 -10.79 -8.39
C ALA A 50 7.39 -9.60 -7.43
N LEU A 51 6.30 -8.83 -7.52
CA LEU A 51 6.01 -7.70 -6.62
C LEU A 51 5.74 -8.15 -5.18
N LEU A 52 5.18 -9.35 -4.98
CA LEU A 52 4.89 -9.95 -3.67
C LEU A 52 6.11 -10.60 -2.98
N LYS A 53 7.20 -10.85 -3.71
CA LYS A 53 8.41 -11.52 -3.18
C LYS A 53 9.44 -10.56 -2.57
N LYS A 54 9.04 -9.32 -2.31
CA LYS A 54 9.85 -8.30 -1.65
C LYS A 54 9.33 -8.06 -0.24
#